data_AF-A0A1B2DD46-F1
#
_entry.id   AF-A0A1B2DD46-F1
#
_cell.length_a   1.000
_cell.length_b   1.000
_cell.length_c   1.000
_cell.angle_alpha   90.00
_cell.angle_beta   90.00
_cell.angle_gamma   90.00
#
_symmetry.space_group_name_H-M   'P 1'
#
loop_
_entity.id
_entity.type
_entity.pdbx_description
1 polymer ?
#
loop_
_entity_poly.entity_id
_entity_poly.type
_entity_poly.pdbx_seq_one_letter_code
_entity_poly.pdbx_strand_id
1 'polypeptide(L)'
;MNVKSVQLVSDYFNAMQQSKDASATKEQSRLTSIRNILIQGKKLRTDEMDYLQRNDSNLYNQALSLSMERQAYKDALQHSRSKADASYYKTFKLMQIAGQLKHGGSEEQLMRVNSIQEAHREFIRSSKYASLRSGGA
;
A
#
# COMPACT_ATOMS: atom_id res chain seq x y z
N MET A 1 -26.17 18.07 -48.71
CA MET A 1 -25.26 18.03 -47.54
C MET A 1 -23.98 17.32 -47.96
N ASN A 2 -22.82 17.88 -47.64
CA ASN A 2 -21.52 17.37 -48.09
C ASN A 2 -21.08 16.18 -47.22
N VAL A 3 -21.04 14.99 -47.79
CA VAL A 3 -20.71 13.74 -47.07
C VAL A 3 -19.30 13.79 -46.46
N LYS A 4 -18.38 14.54 -47.07
CA LYS A 4 -17.00 14.71 -46.58
C LYS A 4 -16.91 15.51 -45.27
N SER A 5 -17.80 16.48 -45.03
CA SER A 5 -17.79 17.26 -43.79
C SER A 5 -18.36 16.49 -42.60
N VAL A 6 -19.29 15.57 -42.85
CA VAL A 6 -19.87 14.69 -41.81
C VAL A 6 -18.83 13.66 -41.33
N GLN A 7 -18.03 13.12 -42.26
CA GLN A 7 -16.97 12.16 -41.94
C GLN A 7 -15.90 12.76 -41.00
N LEU A 8 -15.43 13.98 -41.30
CA LEU A 8 -14.42 14.69 -40.50
C LEU A 8 -14.85 14.95 -39.05
N VAL A 9 -16.13 15.27 -38.82
CA VAL A 9 -16.66 15.50 -37.47
C VAL A 9 -16.77 14.19 -36.69
N SER A 10 -17.20 13.11 -37.36
CA SER A 10 -17.25 11.76 -36.78
C SER A 10 -15.85 11.27 -36.38
N ASP A 11 -14.86 11.44 -37.25
CA ASP A 11 -13.48 11.02 -36.99
C ASP A 11 -12.86 11.78 -35.81
N TYR A 12 -13.15 13.09 -35.69
CA TYR A 12 -12.72 13.90 -34.55
C TYR A 12 -13.35 13.42 -33.23
N PHE A 13 -14.64 13.11 -33.23
CA PHE A 13 -15.33 12.62 -32.04
C PHE A 13 -14.81 11.24 -31.61
N ASN A 14 -14.56 10.35 -32.57
CA ASN A 14 -13.97 9.03 -32.33
C ASN A 14 -12.54 9.13 -31.77
N ALA A 15 -11.72 10.04 -32.29
CA ALA A 15 -10.37 10.29 -31.78
C ALA A 15 -10.40 10.84 -30.35
N MET A 16 -11.31 11.78 -30.04
CA MET A 16 -11.50 12.26 -28.67
C MET A 16 -11.94 11.13 -27.73
N GLN A 17 -12.88 10.29 -28.15
CA GLN A 17 -13.36 9.18 -27.34
C GLN A 17 -12.26 8.13 -27.09
N GLN A 18 -11.50 7.75 -28.13
CA GLN A 18 -10.35 6.85 -27.98
C GLN A 18 -9.28 7.42 -27.04
N SER A 19 -9.01 8.73 -27.09
CA SER A 19 -8.04 9.37 -26.20
C SER A 19 -8.50 9.32 -24.74
N LYS A 20 -9.80 9.52 -24.51
CA LYS A 20 -10.43 9.45 -23.18
C LYS A 20 -10.39 8.02 -22.64
N ASP A 21 -10.73 7.04 -23.46
CA ASP A 21 -10.72 5.62 -23.06
C ASP A 21 -9.30 5.12 -22.77
N ALA A 22 -8.32 5.55 -23.59
CA ALA A 22 -6.91 5.28 -23.34
C ALA A 22 -6.40 5.91 -22.05
N SER A 23 -6.84 7.14 -21.72
CA SER A 23 -6.52 7.78 -20.45
C SER A 23 -7.13 7.03 -19.26
N ALA A 24 -8.41 6.67 -19.33
CA ALA A 24 -9.09 5.90 -18.29
C ALA A 24 -8.41 4.53 -18.03
N THR A 25 -7.95 3.87 -19.10
CA THR A 25 -7.22 2.60 -18.99
C THR A 25 -5.87 2.78 -18.28
N LYS A 26 -5.15 3.87 -18.55
CA LYS A 26 -3.88 4.20 -17.87
C LYS A 26 -4.10 4.53 -16.39
N GLU A 27 -5.14 5.30 -16.07
CA GLU A 27 -5.50 5.63 -14.69
C GLU A 27 -5.87 4.38 -13.89
N GLN A 28 -6.68 3.49 -14.47
CA GLN A 28 -7.03 2.21 -13.85
C GLN A 28 -5.80 1.32 -13.63
N SER A 29 -4.86 1.29 -14.59
CA SER A 29 -3.60 0.57 -14.47
C SER A 29 -2.73 1.11 -13.32
N ARG A 30 -2.73 2.43 -13.10
CA ARG A 30 -1.97 3.06 -12.02
C ARG A 30 -2.58 2.77 -10.65
N LEU A 31 -3.90 2.86 -10.50
CA LEU A 31 -4.60 2.49 -9.26
C LEU A 31 -4.34 1.02 -8.90
N THR A 32 -4.45 0.11 -9.86
CA THR A 32 -4.15 -1.32 -9.64
C THR A 32 -2.70 -1.52 -9.22
N SER A 33 -1.76 -0.81 -9.83
CA SER A 33 -0.34 -0.87 -9.45
C SER A 33 -0.11 -0.43 -8.01
N ILE A 34 -0.71 0.69 -7.59
CA ILE A 34 -0.63 1.19 -6.21
C ILE A 34 -1.25 0.20 -5.22
N ARG A 35 -2.42 -0.36 -5.54
CA ARG A 35 -3.08 -1.38 -4.74
C ARG A 35 -2.20 -2.62 -4.56
N ASN A 36 -1.54 -3.08 -5.62
CA ASN A 36 -0.60 -4.20 -5.55
C ASN A 36 0.61 -3.90 -4.65
N ILE A 37 1.13 -2.66 -4.64
CA ILE A 37 2.20 -2.25 -3.73
C ILE A 37 1.72 -2.36 -2.26
N LEU A 38 0.50 -1.89 -1.97
CA LEU A 38 -0.10 -2.00 -0.63
C LEU A 38 -0.34 -3.45 -0.22
N ILE A 39 -0.86 -4.30 -1.13
CA ILE A 39 -1.04 -5.74 -0.90
C ILE A 39 0.31 -6.39 -0.55
N GLN A 40 1.40 -5.99 -1.21
CA GLN A 40 2.75 -6.48 -0.90
C GLN A 40 3.29 -5.95 0.45
N GLY A 41 2.59 -5.04 1.12
CA GLY A 41 3.01 -4.44 2.38
C GLY A 41 4.13 -3.39 2.23
N LYS A 42 4.33 -2.88 1.02
CA LYS A 42 5.35 -1.87 0.72
C LYS A 42 4.80 -0.47 0.96
N LYS A 43 5.71 0.47 1.21
CA LYS A 43 5.37 1.89 1.33
C LYS A 43 5.11 2.47 -0.05
N LEU A 44 4.07 3.27 -0.15
CA LEU A 44 3.87 4.12 -1.32
C LEU A 44 4.88 5.26 -1.32
N ARG A 45 5.30 5.66 -2.51
CA ARG A 45 6.07 6.88 -2.72
C ARG A 45 5.15 8.10 -2.59
N THR A 46 5.75 9.28 -2.42
CA THR A 46 5.02 10.54 -2.33
C THR A 46 4.12 10.77 -3.56
N ASP A 47 4.61 10.49 -4.77
CA ASP A 47 3.83 10.64 -6.00
C ASP A 47 2.65 9.67 -6.09
N GLU A 48 2.75 8.50 -5.47
CA GLU A 48 1.66 7.51 -5.39
C GLU A 48 0.61 7.93 -4.34
N MET A 49 1.04 8.48 -3.20
CA MET A 49 0.14 9.06 -2.20
C MET A 49 -0.62 10.26 -2.75
N ASP A 50 0.08 11.21 -3.40
CA ASP A 50 -0.53 12.39 -4.02
C ASP A 50 -1.54 11.99 -5.11
N TYR A 51 -1.22 10.93 -5.86
CA TYR A 51 -2.11 10.37 -6.85
C TYR A 51 -3.39 9.80 -6.22
N LEU A 52 -3.28 9.00 -5.15
CA LEU A 52 -4.44 8.49 -4.44
C LEU A 52 -5.30 9.61 -3.87
N GLN A 53 -4.70 10.66 -3.30
CA GLN A 53 -5.43 11.79 -2.73
C GLN A 53 -6.37 12.45 -3.75
N ARG A 54 -5.98 12.47 -5.03
CA ARG A 54 -6.74 13.09 -6.12
C ARG A 54 -7.75 12.16 -6.79
N ASN A 55 -7.48 10.85 -6.80
CA ASN A 55 -8.22 9.89 -7.63
C ASN A 55 -9.00 8.83 -6.84
N ASP A 56 -8.57 8.50 -5.61
CA ASP A 56 -9.22 7.51 -4.74
C ASP A 56 -8.97 7.84 -3.26
N SER A 57 -9.87 8.66 -2.69
CA SER A 57 -9.78 9.11 -1.30
C SER A 57 -9.91 7.97 -0.28
N ASN A 58 -10.62 6.89 -0.62
CA ASN A 58 -10.77 5.73 0.26
C ASN A 58 -9.45 4.97 0.36
N LEU A 59 -8.85 4.66 -0.79
CA LEU A 59 -7.55 3.97 -0.81
C LEU A 59 -6.44 4.86 -0.23
N TYR A 60 -6.52 6.18 -0.40
CA TYR A 60 -5.63 7.14 0.26
C TYR A 60 -5.71 7.02 1.80
N ASN A 61 -6.91 7.08 2.37
CA ASN A 61 -7.11 6.98 3.81
C ASN A 61 -6.62 5.63 4.37
N GLN A 62 -6.86 4.55 3.62
CA GLN A 62 -6.34 3.23 3.97
C GLN A 62 -4.81 3.19 3.94
N ALA A 63 -4.18 3.75 2.89
CA ALA A 63 -2.72 3.85 2.80
C ALA A 63 -2.12 4.69 3.93
N LEU A 64 -2.79 5.78 4.31
CA LEU A 64 -2.37 6.62 5.44
C LEU A 64 -2.43 5.84 6.76
N SER A 65 -3.55 5.15 7.02
CA SER A 65 -3.71 4.28 8.21
C SER A 65 -2.63 3.20 8.27
N LEU A 66 -2.37 2.51 7.14
CA LEU A 66 -1.30 1.51 7.02
C LEU A 66 0.08 2.10 7.32
N SER A 67 0.35 3.32 6.84
CA SER A 67 1.62 4.03 7.08
C SER A 67 1.80 4.36 8.57
N MET A 68 0.76 4.88 9.22
CA MET A 68 0.76 5.19 10.65
C MET A 68 0.94 3.93 11.51
N GLU A 69 0.19 2.87 11.23
CA GLU A 69 0.31 1.59 11.96
C GLU A 69 1.71 0.98 11.79
N ARG A 70 2.25 1.02 10.56
CA ARG A 70 3.61 0.56 10.29
C ARG A 70 4.65 1.36 11.07
N GLN A 71 4.52 2.68 11.10
CA GLN A 71 5.47 3.54 11.81
C GLN A 71 5.45 3.28 13.31
N ALA A 72 4.26 3.21 13.92
CA ALA A 72 4.12 2.86 15.33
C ALA A 72 4.76 1.49 15.68
N TYR A 73 4.61 0.51 14.78
CA TYR A 73 5.28 -0.78 14.95
C TYR A 73 6.81 -0.68 14.81
N LYS A 74 7.33 0.10 13.86
CA LYS A 74 8.77 0.36 13.72
C LYS A 74 9.35 1.03 14.96
N ASP A 75 8.62 1.97 15.54
CA ASP A 75 9.02 2.67 16.76
C ASP A 75 9.07 1.69 17.94
N ALA A 76 8.08 0.80 18.08
CA ALA A 76 8.11 -0.28 19.06
C ALA A 76 9.34 -1.19 18.89
N LEU A 77 9.69 -1.55 17.64
CA LEU A 77 10.87 -2.38 17.37
C LEU A 77 12.18 -1.72 17.82
N GLN A 78 12.30 -0.39 17.76
CA GLN A 78 13.51 0.31 18.25
C GLN A 78 13.79 0.08 19.74
N HIS A 79 12.74 -0.22 20.51
CA HIS A 79 12.80 -0.47 21.95
C HIS A 79 13.09 -1.93 22.30
N SER A 80 13.22 -2.82 21.30
CA SER A 80 13.58 -4.22 21.51
C SER A 80 14.94 -4.33 22.20
N ARG A 81 15.03 -5.12 23.28
CA ARG A 81 16.29 -5.36 24.00
C ARG A 81 16.94 -6.68 23.59
N SER A 82 16.20 -7.55 22.91
CA SER A 82 16.67 -8.83 22.40
C SER A 82 16.02 -9.19 21.07
N LYS A 83 16.61 -10.14 20.35
CA LYS A 83 15.99 -10.73 19.14
C LYS A 83 14.66 -11.43 19.46
N ALA A 84 14.53 -11.99 20.68
CA ALA A 84 13.30 -12.61 21.16
C ALA A 84 12.21 -11.55 21.41
N ASP A 85 12.54 -10.39 21.96
CA ASP A 85 11.60 -9.28 22.17
C ASP A 85 11.04 -8.79 20.83
N ALA A 86 11.90 -8.63 19.82
CA ALA A 86 11.48 -8.26 18.47
C ALA A 86 10.51 -9.29 17.88
N SER A 87 10.78 -10.58 18.08
CA SER A 87 9.89 -11.66 17.66
C SER A 87 8.56 -11.64 18.40
N TYR A 88 8.57 -11.34 19.70
CA TYR A 88 7.37 -11.17 20.50
C TYR A 88 6.50 -10.02 19.98
N TYR A 89 7.09 -8.85 19.69
CA TYR A 89 6.36 -7.72 19.11
C TYR A 89 5.68 -8.08 17.79
N LYS A 90 6.35 -8.84 16.93
CA LYS A 90 5.76 -9.33 15.67
C LYS A 90 4.53 -10.20 15.96
N THR A 91 4.68 -11.21 16.80
CA THR A 91 3.58 -12.14 17.13
C THR A 91 2.41 -11.42 17.77
N PHE A 92 2.68 -10.55 18.74
CA PHE A 92 1.65 -9.73 19.39
C PHE A 92 0.88 -8.87 18.39
N LYS A 93 1.58 -8.17 17.49
CA LYS A 93 0.95 -7.31 16.49
C LYS A 93 0.12 -8.10 15.48
N LEU A 94 0.60 -9.24 15.01
CA LEU A 94 -0.17 -10.11 14.11
C LEU A 94 -1.43 -10.65 14.79
N MET A 95 -1.35 -11.02 16.07
CA MET A 95 -2.51 -11.47 16.84
C MET A 95 -3.52 -10.33 17.05
N GLN A 96 -3.06 -9.10 17.27
CA GLN A 96 -3.92 -7.92 17.33
C GLN A 96 -4.69 -7.71 16.01
N ILE A 97 -4.01 -7.84 14.86
CA ILE A 97 -4.65 -7.73 13.55
C ILE A 97 -5.67 -8.85 13.36
N ALA A 98 -5.32 -10.10 13.71
CA ALA A 98 -6.23 -11.24 13.64
C ALA A 98 -7.48 -11.07 14.53
N GLY A 99 -7.34 -10.47 15.72
CA GLY A 99 -8.46 -10.15 16.60
C GLY A 99 -9.46 -9.15 16.01
N GLN A 100 -9.02 -8.35 15.03
CA GLN A 100 -9.83 -7.33 14.35
C GLN A 100 -10.49 -7.83 13.06
N LEU A 101 -10.37 -9.13 12.73
CA LEU A 101 -10.93 -9.72 11.50
C LEU A 101 -12.45 -9.50 11.34
N LYS A 102 -13.19 -9.29 12.44
CA LYS A 102 -14.63 -9.00 12.39
C LYS A 102 -14.99 -7.60 11.85
N HIS A 103 -14.01 -6.70 11.73
CA HIS A 103 -14.25 -5.27 11.49
C HIS A 103 -13.61 -4.72 10.20
N GLY A 104 -13.01 -5.57 9.36
CA GLY A 104 -12.32 -5.12 8.14
C GLY A 104 -12.46 -6.08 6.97
N GLY A 105 -12.22 -5.59 5.75
CA GLY A 105 -12.23 -6.41 4.54
C GLY A 105 -11.02 -7.35 4.48
N SER A 106 -11.17 -8.51 3.83
CA SER A 106 -10.08 -9.51 3.70
C SER A 106 -8.81 -8.93 3.06
N GLU A 107 -8.98 -8.03 2.08
CA GLU A 107 -7.87 -7.34 1.42
C GLU A 107 -7.14 -6.36 2.35
N GLU A 108 -7.88 -5.54 3.09
CA GLU A 108 -7.30 -4.59 4.05
C GLU A 108 -6.48 -5.32 5.11
N GLN A 109 -7.02 -6.41 5.65
CA GLN A 109 -6.31 -7.21 6.65
C GLN A 109 -5.04 -7.85 6.09
N LEU A 110 -5.08 -8.31 4.83
CA LEU A 110 -3.89 -8.79 4.13
C LEU A 110 -2.82 -7.68 4.00
N MET A 111 -3.22 -6.47 3.60
CA MET A 111 -2.31 -5.33 3.51
C MET A 111 -1.67 -5.00 4.87
N ARG A 112 -2.46 -5.00 5.95
CA ARG A 112 -1.98 -4.75 7.31
C ARG A 112 -0.96 -5.80 7.75
N VAL A 113 -1.27 -7.08 7.59
CA VAL A 113 -0.35 -8.19 7.89
C VAL A 113 0.95 -8.04 7.12
N ASN A 114 0.86 -7.83 5.80
CA ASN A 114 2.05 -7.75 4.96
C ASN A 114 2.88 -6.50 5.27
N SER A 115 2.26 -5.37 5.62
CA SER A 115 2.96 -4.16 6.03
C SER A 115 3.78 -4.38 7.30
N ILE A 116 3.21 -5.04 8.32
CA ILE A 116 3.93 -5.38 9.56
C ILE A 116 5.05 -6.37 9.30
N GLN A 117 4.80 -7.39 8.47
CA GLN A 117 5.83 -8.36 8.12
C GLN A 117 7.00 -7.73 7.37
N GLU A 118 6.74 -6.84 6.41
CA GLU A 118 7.80 -6.14 5.67
C GLU A 118 8.60 -5.21 6.59
N ALA A 119 7.94 -4.45 7.46
CA ALA A 119 8.63 -3.61 8.45
C ALA A 119 9.53 -4.44 9.39
N HIS A 120 9.07 -5.62 9.78
CA HIS A 120 9.88 -6.54 10.59
C HIS A 120 11.07 -7.11 9.81
N ARG A 121 10.87 -7.46 8.52
CA ARG A 121 11.96 -7.91 7.64
C ARG A 121 13.02 -6.82 7.46
N GLU A 122 12.61 -5.57 7.27
CA GLU A 122 13.52 -4.42 7.24
C GLU A 122 14.30 -4.30 8.56
N PHE A 123 13.62 -4.44 9.70
CA PHE A 123 14.26 -4.34 11.00
C PHE A 123 15.28 -5.45 11.24
N ILE A 124 14.98 -6.70 10.90
CA ILE A 124 15.92 -7.83 11.02
C ILE A 124 17.22 -7.58 10.24
N ARG A 125 17.14 -6.88 9.10
CA ARG A 125 18.30 -6.52 8.28
C ARG A 125 19.06 -5.29 8.77
N SER A 126 18.56 -4.60 9.81
CA SER A 126 19.17 -3.38 10.32
C SER A 126 20.34 -3.64 11.27
N SER A 127 21.28 -2.70 11.34
CA SER A 127 22.39 -2.72 12.30
C SER A 127 21.92 -2.76 13.75
N LYS A 128 20.77 -2.12 14.04
CA LYS A 128 20.14 -2.17 15.37
C LYS A 128 19.82 -3.62 15.75
N TYR A 129 19.15 -4.38 14.89
CA TYR A 129 18.84 -5.79 15.16
C TYR A 129 20.10 -6.65 15.28
N ALA A 130 21.11 -6.40 14.44
CA ALA A 130 22.39 -7.11 14.51
C ALA A 130 23.08 -6.93 15.87
N SER A 131 22.95 -5.75 16.49
CA SER A 131 23.49 -5.45 17.83
C SER A 131 22.68 -6.04 19.00
N LEU A 132 21.45 -6.53 18.77
CA LEU A 132 20.64 -7.10 19.83
C LEU A 132 21.22 -8.43 20.32
N ARG A 133 21.16 -8.65 21.64
CA ARG A 133 21.52 -9.95 22.23
C ARG A 133 20.66 -11.06 21.60
N SER A 134 21.31 -12.15 21.22
CA SER A 134 20.63 -13.41 20.94
C SER A 134 19.94 -13.82 22.24
N GLY A 135 18.62 -14.01 22.21
CA GLY A 135 17.86 -14.31 23.42
C GLY A 135 18.27 -15.66 24.01
N GLY A 136 19.14 -15.62 25.01
CA GLY A 136 19.45 -16.73 25.91
C GLY A 136 19.25 -16.22 27.33
N ALA A 137 18.43 -16.94 28.09
CA ALA A 137 18.62 -17.05 29.54
C ALA A 137 19.73 -18.08 29.77
#